data_AF-A0A8C2JRE0-F1
#
_entry.id   AF-A0A8C2JRE0-F1
#
_cell.length_a   1.000
_cell.length_b   1.000
_cell.length_c   1.000
_cell.angle_alpha   90.00
_cell.angle_beta   90.00
_cell.angle_gamma   90.00
#
_symmetry.space_group_name_H-M   'P 1'
#
loop_
_entity.id
_entity.type
_entity.pdbx_description
1 polymer ?
#
loop_
_entity_poly.entity_id
_entity_poly.type
_entity_poly.pdbx_seq_one_letter_code
_entity_poly.pdbx_strand_id
1 'polypeptide(L)'
;MILQRLERRHRCLQLTGIWILAFVFALPVIFTQGLKDKNGLLRCQRTMKSQSGVTVLLFEILLGFVIPFCIMLTCYLWLDKGLRQKAKSSSLTRAPQDQEPRNQGTNIWTYKKRLVISIVVAFFLFWTPVHIINVIDIVTTLTKTSHPDVHSQLKTFRQVYGDASKTLALLNCCLNPFLYAISSQNLMKCFRMRSFKN
;
A
#
# COMPACT_ATOMS: atom_id res chain seq x y z
N MET A 1 -22.57 -25.53 -9.26
CA MET A 1 -21.96 -25.89 -7.94
C MET A 1 -20.46 -26.18 -8.01
N ILE A 2 -19.95 -26.95 -8.99
CA ILE A 2 -18.51 -27.30 -9.10
C ILE A 2 -17.61 -26.07 -9.40
N LEU A 3 -18.04 -25.18 -10.30
CA LEU A 3 -17.30 -23.96 -10.65
C LEU A 3 -17.07 -23.03 -9.43
N GLN A 4 -18.10 -22.82 -8.60
CA GLN A 4 -17.99 -22.03 -7.37
C GLN A 4 -17.02 -22.65 -6.35
N ARG A 5 -16.96 -23.99 -6.28
CA ARG A 5 -16.00 -24.71 -5.41
C ARG A 5 -14.58 -24.54 -5.93
N LEU A 6 -14.37 -24.63 -7.25
CA LEU A 6 -13.07 -24.37 -7.89
C LEU A 6 -12.60 -22.93 -7.65
N GLU A 7 -13.44 -21.93 -7.91
CA GLU A 7 -13.10 -20.54 -7.66
C GLU A 7 -12.78 -20.27 -6.18
N ARG A 8 -13.53 -20.88 -5.24
CA ARG A 8 -13.24 -20.76 -3.81
C ARG A 8 -11.88 -21.37 -3.47
N ARG A 9 -11.55 -22.54 -4.02
CA ARG A 9 -10.23 -23.18 -3.83
C ARG A 9 -9.10 -22.30 -4.35
N HIS A 10 -9.23 -21.74 -5.55
CA HIS A 10 -8.23 -20.82 -6.11
C HIS A 10 -8.02 -19.59 -5.22
N ARG A 11 -9.10 -18.96 -4.73
CA ARG A 11 -8.99 -17.82 -3.80
C ARG A 11 -8.30 -18.21 -2.50
N CYS A 12 -8.63 -19.36 -1.91
CA CYS A 12 -7.97 -19.84 -0.71
C CYS A 12 -6.47 -20.09 -0.94
N LEU A 13 -6.10 -20.74 -2.04
CA LEU A 13 -4.70 -20.98 -2.40
C LEU A 13 -3.92 -19.68 -2.59
N GLN A 14 -4.51 -18.69 -3.26
CA GLN A 14 -3.90 -17.36 -3.42
C GLN A 14 -3.70 -16.68 -2.07
N LEU A 15 -4.70 -16.68 -1.20
CA LEU A 15 -4.61 -16.07 0.13
C LEU A 15 -3.54 -16.77 0.99
N THR A 16 -3.50 -18.10 1.00
CA THR A 16 -2.48 -18.87 1.71
C THR A 16 -1.09 -18.55 1.18
N GLY A 17 -0.91 -18.50 -0.15
CA GLY A 17 0.36 -18.12 -0.77
C GLY A 17 0.82 -16.72 -0.38
N ILE A 18 -0.09 -15.74 -0.37
CA ILE A 18 0.20 -14.36 0.05
C ILE A 18 0.67 -14.32 1.51
N TRP A 19 -0.01 -15.05 2.40
CA TRP A 19 0.39 -15.10 3.81
C TRP A 19 1.75 -15.76 4.02
N ILE A 20 2.02 -16.88 3.36
CA ILE A 20 3.33 -17.54 3.41
C ILE A 20 4.42 -16.58 2.94
N LEU A 21 4.21 -15.92 1.79
CA LEU A 21 5.17 -14.97 1.25
C LEU A 21 5.40 -13.77 2.18
N ALA A 22 4.35 -13.26 2.82
CA ALA A 22 4.45 -12.19 3.80
C ALA A 22 5.28 -12.59 5.02
N PHE A 23 5.10 -13.80 5.55
CA PHE A 23 5.95 -14.33 6.62
C PHE A 23 7.42 -14.43 6.18
N VAL A 24 7.67 -14.99 5.00
CA VAL A 24 9.03 -15.12 4.46
C VAL A 24 9.72 -13.76 4.35
N PHE A 25 9.02 -12.73 3.87
CA PHE A 25 9.57 -11.37 3.77
C PHE A 25 9.73 -10.66 5.11
N ALA A 26 8.99 -11.06 6.15
CA ALA A 26 9.15 -10.53 7.49
C ALA A 26 10.35 -11.14 8.24
N LEU A 27 10.77 -12.37 7.90
CA LEU A 27 11.86 -13.08 8.61
C LEU A 27 13.19 -12.31 8.66
N PRO A 28 13.72 -11.69 7.58
CA PRO A 28 14.99 -10.98 7.61
C PRO A 28 15.02 -9.81 8.61
N VAL A 29 13.87 -9.23 8.90
CA VAL A 29 13.77 -8.11 9.85
C VAL A 29 14.13 -8.57 11.27
N ILE A 30 13.73 -9.79 11.66
CA ILE A 30 14.00 -10.34 12.99
C ILE A 30 15.50 -10.45 13.24
N PHE A 31 16.25 -10.96 12.26
CA PHE A 31 17.70 -11.14 12.37
C PHE A 31 18.49 -9.81 12.36
N THR A 32 17.89 -8.70 11.93
CA THR A 32 18.54 -7.39 11.89
C THR A 32 18.21 -6.50 13.09
N GLN A 33 17.23 -6.89 13.92
CA GLN A 33 16.88 -6.18 15.14
C GLN A 33 17.69 -6.70 16.33
N GLY A 34 18.06 -5.80 17.25
CA GLY A 34 18.74 -6.17 18.48
C GLY A 34 18.52 -5.13 19.57
N LEU A 35 18.75 -5.54 20.82
CA LEU A 35 18.72 -4.64 21.96
C LEU A 35 20.06 -3.88 22.04
N LYS A 36 19.97 -2.56 22.14
CA LYS A 36 21.12 -1.69 22.41
C LYS A 36 20.80 -0.87 23.65
N ASP A 37 21.69 -0.94 24.63
CA ASP A 37 21.68 -0.03 25.76
C ASP A 37 22.20 1.33 25.32
N LYS A 38 21.43 2.38 25.61
CA LYS A 38 21.86 3.77 25.54
C LYS A 38 21.52 4.45 26.85
N ASN A 39 22.54 4.73 27.65
CA ASN A 39 22.43 5.43 28.94
C ASN A 39 21.49 4.74 29.95
N GLY A 40 21.51 3.41 30.02
CA GLY A 40 20.65 2.61 30.92
C GLY A 40 19.25 2.34 30.38
N LEU A 41 18.93 2.84 29.17
CA LEU A 41 17.67 2.57 28.49
C LEU A 41 17.90 1.57 27.36
N LEU A 42 17.36 0.36 27.54
CA LEU A 42 17.32 -0.65 26.49
C LEU A 42 16.38 -0.21 25.37
N ARG A 43 16.93 -0.03 24.17
CA ARG A 43 16.16 0.25 22.96
C ARG A 43 16.30 -0.89 21.96
N CYS A 44 15.17 -1.33 21.41
CA CYS A 44 15.17 -2.17 20.22
C CYS A 44 15.59 -1.31 19.03
N GLN A 45 16.81 -1.51 18.54
CA GLN A 45 17.35 -0.74 17.43
C GLN A 45 17.98 -1.68 16.41
N ARG A 46 17.73 -1.41 15.13
CA ARG A 46 18.32 -2.17 14.03
C ARG A 46 19.85 -2.10 14.12
N THR A 47 20.49 -3.26 14.09
CA THR A 47 21.94 -3.39 14.23
C THR A 47 22.58 -3.31 12.85
N MET A 48 22.97 -2.09 12.45
CA MET A 48 23.75 -1.83 11.24
C MET A 48 25.24 -2.16 11.46
N LYS A 49 25.56 -3.44 11.66
CA LYS A 49 26.96 -3.90 11.82
C LYS A 49 27.60 -4.41 10.52
N SER A 50 26.83 -4.59 9.43
CA SER A 50 27.31 -5.27 8.21
C SER A 50 26.58 -4.80 6.94
N GLN A 51 27.17 -5.08 5.77
CA GLN A 51 26.56 -4.94 4.43
C GLN A 51 25.17 -5.59 4.34
N SER A 52 24.94 -6.67 5.09
CA SER A 52 23.64 -7.36 5.16
C SER A 52 22.49 -6.45 5.62
N GLY A 53 22.76 -5.46 6.49
CA GLY A 53 21.73 -4.51 6.95
C GLY A 53 21.24 -3.58 5.84
N VAL A 54 22.16 -3.14 4.98
CA VAL A 54 21.84 -2.29 3.81
C VAL A 54 21.03 -3.09 2.80
N THR A 55 21.44 -4.34 2.52
CA THR A 55 20.72 -5.24 1.61
C THR A 55 19.28 -5.48 2.07
N VAL A 56 19.06 -5.75 3.36
CA VAL A 56 17.70 -5.94 3.91
C VAL A 56 16.85 -4.68 3.75
N LEU A 57 17.39 -3.49 4.02
CA LEU A 57 16.67 -2.22 3.82
C LEU A 57 16.32 -1.98 2.35
N LEU A 58 17.24 -2.29 1.43
CA LEU A 58 16.98 -2.20 -0.01
C LEU A 58 15.84 -3.13 -0.43
N PHE A 59 15.84 -4.38 0.02
CA PHE A 59 14.74 -5.30 -0.22
C PHE A 59 13.42 -4.81 0.39
N GLU A 60 13.45 -4.25 1.61
CA GLU A 60 12.28 -3.67 2.28
C GLU A 60 11.67 -2.51 1.47
N ILE A 61 12.51 -1.64 0.88
CA ILE A 61 12.06 -0.54 0.01
C ILE A 61 11.55 -1.06 -1.33
N LEU A 62 12.28 -1.97 -1.98
CA LEU A 62 11.93 -2.45 -3.31
C LEU A 62 10.65 -3.29 -3.30
N LEU A 63 10.61 -4.31 -2.45
CA LEU A 63 9.48 -5.25 -2.37
C LEU A 63 8.28 -4.66 -1.62
N GLY A 64 8.53 -3.84 -0.58
CA GLY A 64 7.48 -3.26 0.25
C GLY A 64 6.85 -1.99 -0.31
N PHE A 65 7.53 -1.28 -1.23
CA PHE A 65 7.08 0.03 -1.69
C PHE A 65 7.19 0.21 -3.20
N VAL A 66 8.39 0.16 -3.78
CA VAL A 66 8.63 0.57 -5.18
C VAL A 66 7.92 -0.35 -6.17
N ILE A 67 8.12 -1.66 -6.07
CA ILE A 67 7.50 -2.63 -6.99
C ILE A 67 5.97 -2.60 -6.86
N PRO A 68 5.37 -2.68 -5.65
CA PRO A 68 3.93 -2.50 -5.49
C PRO A 68 3.41 -1.19 -6.07
N PHE A 69 4.12 -0.07 -5.87
CA PHE A 69 3.73 1.23 -6.41
C PHE A 69 3.70 1.23 -7.94
N CYS A 70 4.76 0.73 -8.59
CA CYS A 70 4.84 0.65 -10.04
C CYS A 70 3.75 -0.25 -10.64
N ILE A 71 3.50 -1.43 -10.03
CA ILE A 71 2.43 -2.33 -10.47
C ILE A 71 1.08 -1.62 -10.35
N MET A 72 0.78 -1.02 -9.20
CA MET A 72 -0.51 -0.36 -9.00
C MET A 72 -0.70 0.83 -9.94
N LEU A 73 0.32 1.67 -10.12
CA LEU A 73 0.28 2.80 -11.03
C LEU A 73 0.01 2.34 -12.47
N THR A 74 0.76 1.35 -12.97
CA THR A 74 0.57 0.83 -14.33
C THR A 74 -0.82 0.23 -14.52
N CYS A 75 -1.29 -0.60 -13.57
CA CYS A 75 -2.63 -1.17 -13.61
C CYS A 75 -3.73 -0.09 -13.65
N TYR A 76 -3.63 0.96 -12.84
CA TYR A 76 -4.62 2.03 -12.83
C TYR A 76 -4.59 2.89 -14.09
N LEU A 77 -3.39 3.21 -14.60
CA LEU A 77 -3.25 3.94 -15.86
C LEU A 77 -3.85 3.16 -17.03
N TRP A 78 -3.64 1.83 -17.07
CA TRP A 78 -4.23 0.97 -18.09
C TRP A 78 -5.74 0.88 -17.99
N LEU A 79 -6.26 0.75 -16.76
CA LEU A 79 -7.70 0.72 -16.51
C LEU A 79 -8.38 2.03 -16.96
N ASP A 80 -7.77 3.16 -16.65
CA ASP A 80 -8.30 4.48 -17.01
C ASP A 80 -8.24 4.74 -18.52
N LYS A 81 -7.16 4.30 -19.19
CA LYS A 81 -7.06 4.31 -20.66
C LYS A 81 -8.15 3.45 -21.31
N GLY A 82 -8.37 2.24 -20.81
CA GLY A 82 -9.41 1.34 -21.33
C GLY A 82 -10.83 1.89 -21.18
N LEU A 83 -11.11 2.57 -20.06
CA LEU A 83 -12.40 3.25 -19.86
C LEU A 83 -12.58 4.44 -20.80
N ARG A 84 -11.54 5.25 -21.00
CA ARG A 84 -11.57 6.38 -21.94
C ARG A 84 -11.74 5.94 -23.39
N GLN A 85 -11.10 4.86 -23.81
CA GLN A 85 -11.25 4.31 -25.16
C GLN A 85 -12.67 3.81 -25.42
N LYS A 86 -13.27 3.08 -24.48
CA LYS A 86 -14.67 2.62 -24.60
C LYS A 86 -15.68 3.76 -24.64
N ALA A 87 -15.44 4.84 -23.88
CA ALA A 87 -16.30 6.02 -23.90
C ALA A 87 -16.24 6.77 -25.25
N LYS A 88 -15.05 6.88 -25.85
CA LYS A 88 -14.85 7.50 -27.17
C LYS A 88 -15.42 6.68 -28.33
N SER A 89 -15.38 5.35 -28.27
CA SER A 89 -16.00 4.51 -29.29
C SER A 89 -17.53 4.54 -29.22
N SER A 90 -18.11 4.63 -28.00
CA SER A 90 -19.57 4.72 -27.83
C SER A 90 -20.18 6.05 -28.27
N SER A 91 -19.41 7.14 -28.34
CA SER A 91 -19.91 8.43 -28.84
C SER A 91 -20.03 8.48 -30.37
N LEU A 92 -19.43 7.53 -31.10
CA LEU A 92 -19.47 7.49 -32.57
C LEU A 92 -20.62 6.65 -33.14
N THR A 93 -21.33 5.88 -32.31
CA THR A 93 -22.47 5.03 -32.72
C THR A 93 -23.70 5.38 -31.87
N ARG A 94 -24.41 6.47 -32.24
CA ARG A 94 -25.70 6.81 -31.65
C ARG A 94 -26.82 6.15 -32.47
N ALA A 95 -27.37 5.06 -31.95
CA ALA A 95 -28.75 4.63 -32.23
C ALA A 95 -29.54 4.73 -30.91
N PRO A 96 -30.82 5.19 -30.94
CA PRO A 96 -31.62 5.32 -29.73
C PRO A 96 -32.18 3.95 -29.35
N GLN A 97 -31.68 3.36 -28.26
CA GLN A 97 -32.29 2.18 -27.67
C GLN A 97 -32.30 2.33 -26.14
N ASP A 98 -33.52 2.53 -25.64
CA ASP A 98 -34.06 2.28 -24.31
C ASP A 98 -33.07 2.14 -23.14
N GLN A 99 -33.09 3.16 -22.27
CA GLN A 99 -32.33 3.22 -21.03
C GLN A 99 -32.88 2.24 -19.98
N GLU A 100 -32.47 0.97 -20.05
CA GLU A 100 -32.45 0.07 -18.90
C GLU A 100 -31.22 0.35 -17.99
N PRO A 101 -31.19 -0.06 -16.71
CA PRO A 101 -30.43 0.55 -15.61
C PRO A 101 -28.92 0.23 -15.59
N ARG A 102 -28.23 0.31 -16.73
CA ARG A 102 -26.79 0.05 -16.90
C ARG A 102 -25.90 1.03 -16.11
N ASN A 103 -26.42 2.20 -15.76
CA ASN A 103 -25.70 3.22 -14.97
C ASN A 103 -25.45 2.78 -13.51
N GLN A 104 -26.27 1.89 -12.94
CA GLN A 104 -26.17 1.55 -11.52
C GLN A 104 -25.08 0.52 -11.20
N GLY A 105 -24.90 -0.50 -12.05
CA GLY A 105 -23.75 -1.42 -11.95
C GLY A 105 -22.41 -0.68 -12.09
N THR A 106 -22.39 0.36 -12.93
CA THR A 106 -21.26 1.25 -13.16
C THR A 106 -20.95 2.12 -11.93
N ASN A 107 -21.97 2.60 -11.22
CA ASN A 107 -21.83 3.33 -9.96
C ASN A 107 -21.23 2.44 -8.86
N ILE A 108 -21.73 1.22 -8.67
CA ILE A 108 -21.20 0.26 -7.67
C ILE A 108 -19.73 -0.07 -7.92
N TRP A 109 -19.37 -0.36 -9.17
CA TRP A 109 -17.98 -0.62 -9.55
C TRP A 109 -17.10 0.62 -9.33
N THR A 110 -17.66 1.81 -9.52
CA THR A 110 -16.98 3.10 -9.26
C THR A 110 -16.68 3.33 -7.79
N TYR A 111 -17.58 2.95 -6.86
CA TYR A 111 -17.31 3.06 -5.43
C TYR A 111 -16.26 2.04 -4.96
N LYS A 112 -16.30 0.80 -5.48
CA LYS A 112 -15.30 -0.24 -5.18
C LYS A 112 -13.91 0.16 -5.66
N LYS A 113 -13.76 0.64 -6.90
CA LYS A 113 -12.46 1.15 -7.38
C LYS A 113 -11.98 2.33 -6.56
N ARG A 114 -12.88 3.27 -6.19
CA ARG A 114 -12.52 4.45 -5.39
C ARG A 114 -12.04 4.04 -4.00
N LEU A 115 -12.68 3.06 -3.37
CA LEU A 115 -12.23 2.48 -2.10
C LEU A 115 -10.82 1.89 -2.22
N VAL A 116 -10.60 1.04 -3.23
CA VAL A 116 -9.29 0.39 -3.41
C VAL A 116 -8.20 1.42 -3.71
N ILE A 117 -8.48 2.44 -4.53
CA ILE A 117 -7.57 3.57 -4.77
C ILE A 117 -7.31 4.33 -3.45
N SER A 118 -8.33 4.63 -2.66
CA SER A 118 -8.15 5.34 -1.38
C SER A 118 -7.30 4.56 -0.39
N ILE A 119 -7.49 3.23 -0.26
CA ILE A 119 -6.65 2.37 0.60
C ILE A 119 -5.20 2.39 0.11
N VAL A 120 -4.99 2.30 -1.20
CA VAL A 120 -3.64 2.27 -1.79
C VAL A 120 -2.93 3.63 -1.63
N VAL A 121 -3.62 4.73 -1.89
CA VAL A 121 -3.08 6.08 -1.68
C VAL A 121 -2.76 6.30 -0.21
N ALA A 122 -3.64 5.93 0.70
CA ALA A 122 -3.37 5.98 2.13
C ALA A 122 -2.13 5.16 2.49
N PHE A 123 -2.05 3.89 2.06
CA PHE A 123 -0.89 3.04 2.28
C PHE A 123 0.41 3.77 1.88
N PHE A 124 0.50 4.30 0.66
CA PHE A 124 1.70 5.00 0.24
C PHE A 124 1.96 6.27 1.06
N LEU A 125 0.95 7.09 1.35
CA LEU A 125 1.12 8.31 2.15
C LEU A 125 1.66 8.02 3.55
N PHE A 126 1.13 7.02 4.24
CA PHE A 126 1.52 6.67 5.60
C PHE A 126 2.87 5.93 5.65
N TRP A 127 3.21 5.14 4.62
CA TRP A 127 4.46 4.38 4.58
C TRP A 127 5.64 5.14 3.98
N THR A 128 5.41 6.16 3.13
CA THR A 128 6.47 6.94 2.48
C THR A 128 7.50 7.48 3.49
N PRO A 129 7.11 8.09 4.62
CA PRO A 129 8.09 8.61 5.58
C PRO A 129 9.01 7.53 6.15
N VAL A 130 8.51 6.32 6.40
CA VAL A 130 9.35 5.19 6.84
C VAL A 130 10.38 4.81 5.78
N HIS A 131 9.98 4.74 4.52
CA HIS A 131 10.91 4.43 3.43
C HIS A 131 11.94 5.53 3.19
N ILE A 132 11.58 6.81 3.39
CA ILE A 132 12.54 7.92 3.39
C ILE A 132 13.58 7.73 4.50
N ILE A 133 13.15 7.41 5.72
CA ILE A 133 14.05 7.15 6.85
C ILE A 133 14.95 5.93 6.59
N ASN A 134 14.45 4.89 5.93
CA ASN A 134 15.26 3.75 5.49
C ASN A 134 16.30 4.16 4.43
N VAL A 135 15.97 5.01 3.46
CA VAL A 135 16.96 5.54 2.51
C VAL A 135 18.04 6.34 3.24
N ILE A 136 17.65 7.20 4.19
CA ILE A 136 18.58 7.98 5.01
C ILE A 136 19.52 7.06 5.79
N ASP A 137 19.05 5.94 6.33
CA ASP A 137 19.88 4.94 7.00
C ASP A 137 20.96 4.35 6.08
N ILE A 138 20.59 4.02 4.85
CA ILE A 138 21.52 3.50 3.85
C ILE A 138 22.59 4.55 3.57
N VAL A 139 22.19 5.78 3.27
CA VAL A 139 23.13 6.88 2.96
C VAL A 139 24.03 7.16 4.16
N THR A 140 23.49 7.23 5.37
CA THR A 140 24.25 7.46 6.62
C THR A 140 25.30 6.37 6.86
N THR A 141 25.00 5.12 6.47
CA THR A 141 25.92 3.99 6.59
C THR A 141 27.05 4.09 5.57
N LEU A 142 26.74 4.51 4.34
CA LEU A 142 27.72 4.68 3.26
C LEU A 142 28.62 5.92 3.45
N THR A 143 28.11 7.00 4.04
CA THR A 143 28.87 8.26 4.22
C THR A 143 29.70 8.31 5.50
N LYS A 144 29.57 7.31 6.38
CA LYS A 144 30.20 7.28 7.72
C LYS A 144 31.71 7.54 7.70
N THR A 145 32.41 7.09 6.66
CA THR A 145 33.87 7.24 6.53
C THR A 145 34.30 8.40 5.64
N SER A 146 33.44 8.85 4.71
CA SER A 146 33.82 9.80 3.66
C SER A 146 33.42 11.24 3.97
N HIS A 147 32.32 11.47 4.70
CA HIS A 147 31.79 12.82 4.98
C HIS A 147 31.18 12.92 6.39
N PRO A 148 31.98 13.27 7.43
CA PRO A 148 31.52 13.28 8.82
C PRO A 148 30.45 14.34 9.12
N ASP A 149 30.48 15.49 8.44
CA ASP A 149 29.48 16.55 8.63
C ASP A 149 28.09 16.13 8.14
N VAL A 150 28.03 15.49 6.97
CA VAL A 150 26.80 14.93 6.38
C VAL A 150 26.26 13.80 7.26
N HIS A 151 27.12 12.95 7.80
CA HIS A 151 26.73 11.88 8.73
C HIS A 151 26.01 12.43 9.99
N SER A 152 26.54 13.51 10.58
CA SER A 152 25.95 14.13 11.76
C SER A 152 24.54 14.68 11.49
N GLN A 153 24.35 15.39 10.37
CA GLN A 153 23.04 15.93 10.00
C GLN A 153 21.99 14.85 9.75
N LEU A 154 22.34 13.81 8.99
CA LEU A 154 21.42 12.70 8.70
C LEU A 154 21.03 11.93 9.97
N LYS A 155 21.97 11.76 10.91
CA LYS A 155 21.70 11.13 12.20
C LYS A 155 20.71 11.93 13.04
N THR A 156 20.85 13.25 13.08
CA THR A 156 19.90 14.14 13.78
C THR A 156 18.52 14.07 13.14
N PHE A 157 18.44 14.16 11.81
CA PHE A 157 17.17 14.02 11.08
C PHE A 157 16.48 12.70 11.43
N ARG A 158 17.22 11.58 11.38
CA ARG A 158 16.69 10.27 11.78
C ARG A 158 16.19 10.24 13.23
N GLN A 159 16.90 10.86 14.16
CA GLN A 159 16.50 10.88 15.57
C GLN A 159 15.20 11.66 15.80
N VAL A 160 15.01 12.76 15.08
CA VAL A 160 13.80 13.59 15.20
C VAL A 160 12.60 12.95 14.51
N TYR A 161 12.77 12.46 13.28
CA TYR A 161 11.65 12.02 12.44
C TYR A 161 11.42 10.51 12.41
N GLY A 162 12.38 9.70 12.90
CA GLY A 162 12.32 8.25 12.80
C GLY A 162 11.13 7.63 13.52
N ASP A 163 10.91 8.01 14.79
CA ASP A 163 9.81 7.47 15.60
C ASP A 163 8.46 8.02 15.12
N ALA A 164 8.39 9.31 14.76
CA ALA A 164 7.21 9.91 14.17
C ALA A 164 6.78 9.20 12.87
N SER A 165 7.73 8.87 12.00
CA SER A 165 7.47 8.14 10.75
C SER A 165 6.91 6.75 10.99
N LYS A 166 7.43 6.02 11.98
CA LYS A 166 6.91 4.69 12.35
C LYS A 166 5.49 4.77 12.93
N THR A 167 5.25 5.72 13.83
CA THR A 167 3.90 5.97 14.38
C THR A 167 2.91 6.29 13.28
N LEU A 168 3.32 7.10 12.30
CA LEU A 168 2.50 7.42 11.14
C LEU A 168 2.19 6.16 10.31
N ALA A 169 3.17 5.30 10.02
CA ALA A 169 2.92 4.04 9.32
C ALA A 169 1.96 3.12 10.10
N LEU A 170 2.01 3.11 11.44
CA LEU A 170 1.06 2.35 12.26
C LEU A 170 -0.38 2.87 12.12
N LEU A 171 -0.60 4.19 11.98
CA LEU A 171 -1.94 4.75 11.78
C LEU A 171 -2.63 4.22 10.51
N ASN A 172 -1.89 3.70 9.53
CA ASN A 172 -2.45 3.07 8.34
C ASN A 172 -3.41 1.90 8.68
N CYS A 173 -3.14 1.13 9.74
CA CYS A 173 -4.03 0.02 10.11
C CYS A 173 -5.38 0.54 10.65
N CYS A 174 -5.37 1.66 11.36
CA CYS A 174 -6.55 2.31 11.92
C CYS A 174 -7.43 2.96 10.85
N LEU A 175 -6.87 3.35 9.71
CA LEU A 175 -7.62 4.06 8.66
C LEU A 175 -8.56 3.13 7.86
N ASN A 176 -8.21 1.85 7.76
CA ASN A 176 -8.96 0.88 6.96
C ASN A 176 -10.47 0.79 7.34
N PRO A 177 -10.86 0.63 8.62
CA PRO A 177 -12.26 0.67 9.04
C PRO A 177 -13.03 1.92 8.59
N PHE A 178 -12.41 3.10 8.67
CA PHE A 178 -13.06 4.36 8.24
C PHE A 178 -13.29 4.38 6.73
N LEU A 179 -12.30 3.94 5.94
CA LEU A 179 -12.43 3.84 4.49
C LEU A 179 -13.55 2.86 4.10
N TYR A 180 -13.65 1.72 4.78
CA TYR A 180 -14.73 0.76 4.57
C TYR A 180 -16.09 1.33 4.97
N ALA A 181 -16.20 2.03 6.09
CA ALA A 181 -17.44 2.64 6.57
C ALA A 181 -17.96 3.72 5.61
N ILE A 182 -17.07 4.59 5.11
CA ILE A 182 -17.44 5.62 4.13
C ILE A 182 -17.91 4.96 2.83
N SER A 183 -17.22 3.91 2.37
CA SER A 183 -17.62 3.19 1.15
C SER A 183 -18.94 2.45 1.31
N SER A 184 -19.18 1.80 2.46
CA SER A 184 -20.41 1.07 2.73
C SER A 184 -21.63 1.98 2.81
N GLN A 185 -21.50 3.18 3.41
CA GLN A 185 -22.57 4.18 3.39
C GLN A 185 -22.90 4.65 1.97
N ASN A 186 -21.90 4.87 1.13
CA ASN A 186 -22.10 5.24 -0.27
C ASN A 186 -22.79 4.11 -1.06
N LEU A 187 -22.44 2.85 -0.78
CA LEU A 187 -23.12 1.68 -1.34
C LEU A 187 -24.56 1.58 -0.86
N MET A 188 -24.83 1.75 0.44
CA MET A 188 -26.16 1.74 1.04
C MET A 188 -27.07 2.83 0.47
N LYS A 189 -26.54 4.05 0.25
CA LYS A 189 -27.28 5.13 -0.44
C LYS A 189 -27.67 4.71 -1.86
N CYS A 190 -26.76 4.05 -2.57
CA CYS A 190 -27.03 3.51 -3.90
C CYS A 190 -28.13 2.43 -3.88
N PHE A 191 -28.14 1.55 -2.88
CA PHE A 191 -29.20 0.55 -2.69
C PHE A 191 -30.54 1.17 -2.27
N ARG A 192 -30.56 2.19 -1.41
CA ARG A 192 -31.79 2.86 -0.96
C ARG A 192 -32.52 3.56 -2.12
N MET A 193 -31.79 4.21 -3.03
CA MET A 193 -32.37 4.78 -4.25
C MET A 193 -33.07 3.72 -5.13
N ARG A 194 -32.67 2.45 -5.03
CA ARG A 194 -33.32 1.34 -5.76
C ARG A 194 -34.67 0.95 -5.16
N SER A 195 -34.81 0.98 -3.84
CA SER A 195 -36.04 0.59 -3.14
C SER A 195 -37.19 1.58 -3.32
N PHE A 196 -36.92 2.83 -3.73
CA PHE A 196 -37.93 3.84 -4.01
C PHE A 196 -38.40 3.84 -5.48
N LYS A 197 -37.73 3.09 -6.36
CA LYS A 197 -38.02 3.05 -7.80
C LYS A 197 -38.73 1.76 -8.24
N ASN A 198 -38.86 0.79 -7.32
CA ASN A 198 -39.67 -0.42 -7.46
C ASN A 198 -40.90 -0.28 -6.56
#